data_AF-A0A8B9NP20-F1
#
_entry.id   AF-A0A8B9NP20-F1
#
_cell.length_a   1.000
_cell.length_b   1.000
_cell.length_c   1.000
_cell.angle_alpha   90.00
_cell.angle_beta   90.00
_cell.angle_gamma   90.00
#
_symmetry.space_group_name_H-M   'P 1'
#
loop_
_entity.id
_entity.type
_entity.pdbx_description
1 polymer ?
#
loop_
_entity_poly.entity_id
_entity_poly.type
_entity_poly.pdbx_seq_one_letter_code
_entity_poly.pdbx_strand_id
1 'polypeptide(L)'
;AARAGLSGGLVALDGGGGGQPEALSLEEILRLYNQPINEEQAWAVCYQCCGSLRARARRGETPAARLGAAAHLRVWRDGTVTLEQGEPLRPPPPAAGVPAVSKQASRVRLPGA
;
A
#
# COMPACT_ATOMS: atom_id res chain seq x y z
N ALA A 1 -28.73 25.21 -13.99
CA ALA A 1 -28.15 26.33 -13.25
C ALA A 1 -27.48 25.79 -11.98
N ALA A 2 -26.22 26.17 -11.79
CA ALA A 2 -25.40 26.13 -10.57
C ALA A 2 -25.52 24.93 -9.60
N ARG A 3 -24.39 24.22 -9.38
CA ARG A 3 -23.57 24.48 -8.18
C ARG A 3 -22.08 24.35 -8.54
N ALA A 4 -21.40 25.47 -8.40
CA ALA A 4 -19.96 25.60 -8.44
C ALA A 4 -19.34 25.15 -7.11
N GLY A 5 -18.07 24.76 -7.17
CA GLY A 5 -17.10 24.98 -6.10
C GLY A 5 -17.12 23.97 -4.96
N LEU A 6 -16.04 23.20 -4.85
CA LEU A 6 -15.12 23.26 -3.71
C LEU A 6 -13.89 22.42 -4.07
N SER A 7 -12.96 23.07 -4.76
CA SER A 7 -11.55 22.71 -4.73
C SER A 7 -11.09 22.89 -3.28
N GLY A 8 -11.31 21.89 -2.44
CA GLY A 8 -10.74 21.81 -1.11
C GLY A 8 -9.26 21.56 -1.26
N GLY A 9 -8.49 22.65 -1.37
CA GLY A 9 -7.06 22.60 -1.15
C GLY A 9 -6.81 21.97 0.20
N LEU A 10 -6.12 20.82 0.20
CA LEU A 10 -5.63 20.19 1.40
C LEU A 10 -4.58 21.15 1.98
N VAL A 11 -5.03 22.08 2.82
CA VAL A 11 -4.15 22.84 3.70
C VAL A 11 -3.48 21.80 4.59
N ALA A 12 -2.20 21.56 4.34
CA ALA A 12 -1.34 20.89 5.29
C ALA A 12 -1.34 21.77 6.54
N LEU A 13 -2.18 21.43 7.51
CA LEU A 13 -2.10 21.99 8.84
C LEU A 13 -0.85 21.38 9.47
N ASP A 14 0.29 22.05 9.26
CA ASP A 14 1.47 21.90 10.08
C ASP A 14 1.11 22.40 11.49
N GLY A 15 0.54 21.50 12.29
CA GLY A 15 0.14 21.72 13.67
C GLY A 15 1.26 21.31 14.62
N GLY A 16 2.34 22.10 14.69
CA GLY A 16 3.35 21.96 15.72
C GLY A 16 2.82 22.36 17.10
N GLY A 17 2.74 21.41 18.04
CA GLY A 17 2.52 21.69 19.45
C GLY A 17 1.94 20.53 20.26
N GLY A 18 2.80 19.63 20.76
CA GLY A 18 2.41 18.62 21.75
C GLY A 18 2.60 17.15 21.37
N GLY A 19 3.76 16.78 20.82
CA GLY A 19 4.46 15.51 21.06
C GLY A 19 3.78 14.16 20.76
N GLN A 20 2.59 14.12 20.17
CA GLN A 20 1.93 12.87 19.79
C GLN A 20 2.02 12.65 18.29
N PRO A 21 2.36 11.44 17.83
CA PRO A 21 2.44 11.14 16.41
C PRO A 21 1.06 11.31 15.75
N GLU A 22 1.02 12.02 14.62
CA GLU A 22 -0.21 12.31 13.84
C GLU A 22 -0.87 11.03 13.28
N ALA A 23 -0.07 9.96 13.18
CA ALA A 23 -0.50 8.62 12.77
C ALA A 23 0.26 7.54 13.56
N LEU A 24 -0.44 6.46 13.90
CA LEU A 24 0.11 5.27 14.55
C LEU A 24 -0.05 4.07 13.61
N SER A 25 0.91 3.15 13.64
CA SER A 25 0.70 1.87 12.98
C SER A 25 -0.32 1.02 13.74
N LEU A 26 -1.04 0.15 13.03
CA LEU A 26 -1.96 -0.80 13.65
C LEU A 26 -1.23 -1.71 14.64
N GLU A 27 0.03 -2.04 14.36
CA GLU A 27 0.87 -2.81 15.27
C GLU A 27 1.14 -2.08 16.60
N GLU A 28 1.43 -0.79 16.57
CA GLU A 28 1.59 0.03 17.78
C GLU A 28 0.28 0.13 18.56
N ILE A 29 -0.85 0.31 17.88
CA ILE A 29 -2.17 0.35 18.53
C ILE A 29 -2.45 -0.98 19.25
N LEU A 30 -2.21 -2.10 18.59
CA LEU A 30 -2.38 -3.43 19.18
C LEU A 30 -1.45 -3.64 20.40
N ARG A 31 -0.21 -3.16 20.33
CA ARG A 31 0.74 -3.22 21.45
C ARG A 31 0.32 -2.34 22.62
N LEU A 32 -0.14 -1.12 22.36
CA LEU A 32 -0.51 -0.14 23.40
C LEU A 32 -1.77 -0.57 24.16
N TYR A 33 -2.78 -1.08 23.46
CA TYR A 33 -4.03 -1.50 24.08
C TYR A 33 -3.97 -2.92 24.66
N ASN A 34 -2.98 -3.72 24.27
CA ASN A 34 -2.74 -5.11 24.69
C ASN A 34 -4.02 -5.97 24.69
N GLN A 35 -4.94 -5.65 23.78
CA GLN A 35 -6.24 -6.30 23.57
C GLN A 35 -6.46 -6.42 22.06
N PRO A 36 -7.09 -7.51 21.58
CA PRO A 36 -7.51 -7.59 20.20
C PRO A 36 -8.52 -6.47 19.89
N ILE A 37 -8.44 -5.91 18.69
CA ILE A 37 -9.42 -4.92 18.22
C ILE A 37 -10.82 -5.52 18.23
N ASN A 38 -11.81 -4.72 18.61
CA ASN A 38 -13.20 -5.16 18.58
C ASN A 38 -13.71 -5.29 17.13
N GLU A 39 -14.87 -5.92 16.95
CA GLU A 39 -15.42 -6.18 15.62
C GLU A 39 -15.67 -4.87 14.83
N GLU A 40 -16.28 -3.87 15.47
CA GLU A 40 -16.55 -2.56 14.86
C GLU A 40 -15.26 -1.84 14.42
N GLN A 41 -14.19 -1.96 15.19
CA GLN A 41 -12.87 -1.42 14.86
C GLN A 41 -12.28 -2.17 13.66
N ALA A 42 -12.39 -3.49 13.63
CA ALA A 42 -11.97 -4.29 12.48
C ALA A 42 -12.75 -3.89 11.22
N TRP A 43 -14.06 -3.68 11.33
CA TRP A 43 -14.92 -3.18 10.25
C TRP A 43 -14.48 -1.78 9.77
N ALA A 44 -14.27 -0.84 10.69
CA ALA A 44 -13.86 0.53 10.36
C ALA A 44 -12.49 0.57 9.65
N VAL A 45 -11.50 -0.16 10.17
CA VAL A 45 -10.16 -0.24 9.57
C VAL A 45 -10.24 -0.85 8.17
N CYS A 46 -11.01 -1.93 8.00
CA CYS A 46 -11.22 -2.55 6.69
C CYS A 46 -11.83 -1.57 5.69
N TYR A 47 -12.91 -0.88 6.07
CA TYR A 47 -13.61 0.07 5.22
C TYR A 47 -12.71 1.23 4.76
N GLN A 48 -12.05 1.87 5.72
CA GLN A 48 -11.18 3.02 5.45
C GLN A 48 -9.96 2.64 4.62
N CYS A 49 -9.34 1.49 4.91
CA CYS A 49 -8.20 0.99 4.13
C CYS A 49 -8.60 0.70 2.67
N CYS A 50 -9.74 0.04 2.46
CA CYS A 50 -10.26 -0.22 1.11
C CYS A 50 -10.58 1.08 0.34
N GLY A 51 -11.13 2.08 1.03
CA GLY A 51 -11.37 3.42 0.48
C GLY A 51 -10.08 4.09 0.00
N SER A 52 -9.05 4.10 0.84
CA SER A 52 -7.73 4.66 0.52
C SER A 52 -7.04 3.92 -0.64
N LEU A 53 -7.10 2.58 -0.65
CA LEU A 53 -6.57 1.76 -1.75
C LEU A 53 -7.31 2.03 -3.07
N ARG A 54 -8.63 2.15 -3.02
CA ARG A 54 -9.44 2.52 -4.18
C ARG A 54 -9.08 3.91 -4.70
N ALA A 55 -8.87 4.89 -3.81
CA ALA A 55 -8.46 6.23 -4.20
C ALA A 55 -7.09 6.24 -4.89
N ARG A 56 -6.12 5.46 -4.39
CA ARG A 56 -4.80 5.26 -5.03
C ARG A 56 -4.92 4.62 -6.41
N ALA A 57 -5.70 3.54 -6.51
CA ALA A 57 -5.94 2.85 -7.79
C ALA A 57 -6.56 3.78 -8.84
N ARG A 58 -7.47 4.68 -8.45
CA ARG A 58 -8.05 5.69 -9.36
C ARG A 58 -7.04 6.71 -9.86
N ARG A 59 -5.96 6.97 -9.11
CA ARG A 59 -4.84 7.84 -9.53
C ARG A 59 -3.78 7.11 -10.34
N GLY A 60 -3.96 5.81 -10.63
CA GLY A 60 -2.96 5.00 -11.33
C GLY A 60 -1.77 4.59 -10.45
N GLU A 61 -1.85 4.82 -9.14
CA GLU A 61 -0.85 4.32 -8.21
C GLU A 61 -1.11 2.83 -7.97
N THR A 62 -0.33 1.96 -8.61
CA THR A 62 -0.37 0.53 -8.32
C THR A 62 0.19 0.30 -6.91
N PRO A 63 -0.51 -0.42 -6.03
CA PRO A 63 0.06 -0.81 -4.74
C PRO A 63 1.19 -1.81 -5.03
N ALA A 64 2.44 -1.32 -5.02
CA ALA A 64 3.62 -2.16 -5.19
C ALA A 64 3.79 -3.17 -4.03
N ALA A 65 3.21 -2.87 -2.87
CA ALA A 65 3.31 -3.69 -1.68
C ALA A 65 2.02 -4.49 -1.44
N ARG A 66 2.15 -5.82 -1.34
CA ARG A 66 1.18 -6.63 -0.60
C ARG A 66 1.22 -6.20 0.86
N LEU A 67 0.09 -6.23 1.56
CA LEU A 67 0.03 -6.09 3.01
C LEU A 67 0.94 -7.17 3.64
N GLY A 68 2.14 -6.78 4.06
CA GLY A 68 3.13 -7.71 4.63
C GLY A 68 3.02 -7.84 6.15
N ALA A 69 2.59 -6.78 6.83
CA ALA A 69 2.48 -6.70 8.28
C ALA A 69 1.52 -5.58 8.71
N ALA A 70 0.97 -5.68 9.93
CA ALA A 70 0.17 -4.63 10.56
C ALA A 70 0.95 -3.31 10.75
N ALA A 71 2.29 -3.38 10.75
CA ALA A 71 3.16 -2.21 10.79
C ALA A 71 2.99 -1.27 9.58
N HIS A 72 2.55 -1.79 8.43
CA HIS A 72 2.34 -0.98 7.22
C HIS A 72 0.97 -0.27 7.17
N LEU A 73 0.06 -0.63 8.08
CA LEU A 73 -1.25 0.01 8.18
C LEU A 73 -1.14 1.21 9.13
N ARG A 74 -1.24 2.42 8.61
CA ARG A 74 -1.27 3.65 9.40
C ARG A 74 -2.69 4.11 9.65
N VAL A 75 -2.99 4.37 10.92
CA VAL A 75 -4.23 4.98 11.40
C VAL A 75 -3.89 6.41 11.81
N TRP A 76 -4.51 7.36 11.13
CA TRP A 76 -4.32 8.79 11.36
C TRP A 76 -5.30 9.30 12.43
N ARG A 77 -4.97 10.42 13.06
CA ARG A 77 -5.81 11.03 14.11
C ARG A 77 -7.22 11.42 13.65
N ASP A 78 -7.40 11.66 12.35
CA ASP A 78 -8.68 11.98 11.71
C ASP A 78 -9.53 10.72 11.44
N GLY A 79 -8.99 9.53 11.75
CA GLY A 79 -9.65 8.24 11.49
C GLY A 79 -9.42 7.73 10.06
N THR A 80 -8.58 8.40 9.27
CA THR A 80 -8.17 7.88 7.97
C THR A 80 -7.23 6.69 8.16
N VAL A 81 -7.34 5.68 7.31
CA VAL A 81 -6.44 4.51 7.31
C VAL A 81 -5.75 4.40 5.97
N THR A 82 -4.42 4.39 5.97
CA THR A 82 -3.59 4.30 4.76
C THR A 82 -2.63 3.13 4.85
N LEU A 83 -2.40 2.48 3.71
CA LEU A 83 -1.34 1.48 3.56
C LEU A 83 -0.06 2.17 3.07
N GLU A 84 0.99 2.11 3.88
CA GLU A 84 2.33 2.46 3.43
C GLU A 84 2.92 1.34 2.56
N GLN A 85 3.64 1.72 1.52
CA GLN A 85 4.42 0.75 0.78
C GLN A 85 5.57 0.33 1.67
N GLY A 86 5.59 -0.94 2.10
CA GLY A 86 6.82 -1.52 2.61
C GLY A 86 7.91 -1.34 1.56
N GLU A 87 9.14 -1.08 2.00
CA GLU A 87 10.33 -1.01 1.14
C GLU A 87 10.18 -2.03 0.00
N PRO A 88 10.21 -1.60 -1.27
CA PRO A 88 10.08 -2.52 -2.39
C PRO A 88 11.15 -3.57 -2.16
N LEU A 89 10.74 -4.84 -2.01
CA LEU A 89 11.62 -5.98 -1.79
C LEU A 89 12.80 -5.81 -2.74
N ARG A 90 13.96 -5.37 -2.22
CA ARG A 90 15.14 -5.11 -3.03
C ARG A 90 15.35 -6.39 -3.82
N PRO A 91 15.33 -6.37 -5.16
CA PRO A 91 15.60 -7.58 -5.92
C PRO A 91 16.95 -8.10 -5.43
N PRO A 92 17.06 -9.42 -5.11
CA PRO A 92 18.35 -9.97 -4.71
C PRO A 92 19.38 -9.54 -5.75
N PRO A 93 20.59 -9.09 -5.35
CA PRO A 93 21.63 -8.77 -6.32
C PRO A 93 21.74 -9.93 -7.29
N PRO A 94 21.86 -9.69 -8.61
CA PRO A 94 21.85 -10.75 -9.60
C PRO A 94 22.88 -11.78 -9.16
N ALA A 95 22.41 -12.99 -8.83
CA ALA A 95 23.29 -14.08 -8.45
C ALA A 95 24.28 -14.23 -9.60
N ALA A 96 25.55 -13.93 -9.30
CA ALA A 96 26.63 -14.12 -10.24
C ALA A 96 26.61 -15.59 -10.69
N GLY A 97 26.37 -15.79 -11.99
CA GLY A 97 26.58 -17.08 -12.64
C GLY A 97 25.46 -18.09 -12.49
N VAL A 98 24.40 -17.95 -13.28
CA VAL A 98 23.82 -19.13 -13.93
C VAL A 98 23.96 -18.94 -15.43
N PRO A 99 24.72 -19.79 -16.15
CA PRO A 99 24.81 -19.67 -17.60
C PRO A 99 23.44 -19.93 -18.21
N ALA A 100 22.99 -19.00 -19.06
CA ALA A 100 21.78 -19.13 -19.84
C ALA A 100 21.87 -20.41 -20.70
N VAL A 101 21.06 -21.41 -20.39
CA VAL A 101 20.90 -22.57 -21.27
C VAL A 101 20.12 -22.13 -22.50
N SER A 102 20.83 -21.87 -23.59
CA SER A 102 20.25 -21.64 -24.91
C SER A 102 19.42 -22.86 -25.32
N LYS A 103 18.09 -22.73 -25.27
CA LYS A 103 17.19 -23.68 -25.93
C LYS A 103 17.27 -23.43 -27.44
N GLN A 104 18.08 -24.24 -28.13
CA GLN A 104 18.10 -24.32 -29.58
C GLN A 104 16.71 -24.76 -30.06
N ALA A 105 15.94 -23.85 -30.65
CA ALA A 105 14.68 -24.18 -31.31
C ALA A 105 14.98 -24.83 -32.67
N SER A 106 14.94 -26.16 -32.72
CA SER A 106 15.00 -26.90 -33.98
C SER A 106 13.73 -26.64 -34.80
N ARG A 107 13.84 -25.83 -35.86
CA ARG A 107 12.78 -25.74 -36.88
C ARG A 107 12.82 -27.02 -37.72
N VAL A 108 11.84 -27.90 -37.54
CA VAL A 108 11.50 -28.92 -38.52
C VAL A 108 11.15 -28.21 -39.83
N ARG A 109 11.89 -28.53 -40.88
CA ARG A 109 11.65 -28.06 -42.24
C ARG A 109 10.63 -29.02 -42.86
N LEU A 110 9.41 -28.54 -43.09
CA LEU A 110 8.40 -29.27 -43.87
C LEU A 110 8.79 -29.17 -45.36
N PRO A 111 8.90 -30.28 -46.11
CA PRO A 111 9.01 -30.22 -47.56
C PRO A 111 7.61 -30.02 -48.17
N GLY A 112 7.48 -29.03 -49.05
CA GLY A 112 6.29 -28.81 -49.87
C GLY A 112 6.68 -28.20 -51.22
N ALA A 113 5.97 -28.68 -52.25
CA ALA A 113 6.07 -28.46 -53.70
C ALA A 113 7.10 -29.32 -54.44
#